data_AF-A6IP54-F1
#
_entry.id   AF-A6IP54-F1
#
_cell.length_a   1.000
_cell.length_b   1.000
_cell.length_c   1.000
_cell.angle_alpha   90.00
_cell.angle_beta   90.00
_cell.angle_gamma   90.00
#
_symmetry.space_group_name_H-M   'P 1'
#
loop_
_entity.id
_entity.type
_entity.pdbx_description
1 polymer ?
#
loop_
_entity_poly.entity_id
_entity_poly.type
_entity_poly.pdbx_seq_one_letter_code
_entity_poly.pdbx_strand_id
1 'polypeptide(L)' 'MPSSSDELIFFVNGKKVIEKNPVPEMNLLFYVRKVLHLTGTKYSCGGGGCGACTVMISRYNPESKKI' A
#
# COMPACT_ATOMS: atom_id res chain seq x y z
N MET A 1 -14.03 -10.36 -16.62
CA MET A 1 -12.58 -10.65 -16.59
C MET A 1 -11.87 -9.32 -16.66
N PRO A 2 -10.94 -8.99 -15.75
CA PRO A 2 -10.25 -7.70 -15.81
C PRO A 2 -9.41 -7.66 -17.09
N SER A 3 -9.53 -6.57 -17.84
CA SER A 3 -8.78 -6.33 -19.07
C SER A 3 -7.37 -5.85 -18.73
N SER A 4 -6.41 -5.89 -19.65
CA SER A 4 -4.98 -5.67 -19.39
C SER A 4 -4.59 -4.22 -19.00
N SER A 5 -5.51 -3.41 -18.51
CA SER A 5 -5.33 -2.00 -18.12
C SER A 5 -5.27 -1.74 -16.62
N ASP A 6 -5.55 -2.74 -15.77
CA ASP A 6 -5.90 -2.49 -14.36
C ASP A 6 -4.78 -2.92 -13.38
N GLU A 7 -3.52 -2.75 -13.76
CA GLU A 7 -2.39 -2.97 -12.84
C GLU A 7 -2.29 -1.84 -11.80
N LEU A 8 -2.20 -2.19 -10.52
CA LEU A 8 -1.93 -1.23 -9.44
C LEU A 8 -0.41 -1.10 -9.24
N ILE A 9 0.12 0.10 -9.46
CA ILE A 9 1.56 0.38 -9.38
C ILE A 9 1.84 1.40 -8.27
N PHE A 10 2.72 1.04 -7.34
CA PHE A 10 3.16 1.91 -6.25
C PHE A 10 4.57 1.51 -5.76
N PHE A 11 5.09 2.20 -4.73
CA PHE A 11 6.40 1.92 -4.16
C PHE A 11 6.30 1.60 -2.67
N VAL A 12 7.10 0.64 -2.21
CA VAL A 12 7.27 0.31 -0.79
C VAL A 12 8.76 0.25 -0.48
N ASN A 13 9.23 1.09 0.45
CA ASN A 13 10.64 1.16 0.86
C ASN A 13 11.61 1.27 -0.34
N GLY A 14 11.26 2.11 -1.33
CA GLY A 14 12.04 2.33 -2.55
C GLY A 14 11.92 1.24 -3.63
N LYS A 15 11.22 0.13 -3.36
CA LYS A 15 10.99 -0.94 -4.33
C LYS A 15 9.66 -0.75 -5.05
N LYS A 16 9.68 -0.84 -6.38
CA LYS A 16 8.48 -0.79 -7.22
C LYS A 16 7.66 -2.07 -7.03
N VAL A 17 6.37 -1.90 -6.77
CA VAL A 17 5.38 -2.97 -6.67
C VAL A 17 4.42 -2.84 -7.85
N ILE A 18 4.12 -3.96 -8.51
CA ILE A 18 3.14 -4.06 -9.60
C ILE A 18 2.20 -5.19 -9.21
N GLU A 19 0.96 -4.85 -8.87
CA GLU A 19 -0.10 -5.81 -8.57
C GLU A 19 -0.99 -5.94 -9.80
N LYS A 20 -1.02 -7.15 -10.39
CA LYS A 20 -1.73 -7.40 -11.65
C LYS A 20 -3.22 -7.68 -11.45
N ASN A 21 -3.60 -8.13 -10.26
CA ASN A 21 -4.99 -8.46 -9.94
C ASN A 21 -5.36 -7.86 -8.57
N PRO A 22 -5.41 -6.53 -8.45
CA PRO A 22 -5.72 -5.89 -7.17
C PRO A 22 -7.16 -6.20 -6.75
N VAL A 23 -7.33 -6.65 -5.51
CA VAL A 23 -8.65 -6.87 -4.89
C VAL A 23 -9.04 -5.59 -4.14
N PRO A 24 -10.12 -4.88 -4.51
CA PRO A 24 -10.48 -3.58 -3.92
C PRO A 24 -10.65 -3.60 -2.40
N GLU A 25 -11.09 -4.72 -1.82
CA GLU A 25 -11.32 -4.88 -0.38
C GLU A 25 -10.01 -5.12 0.40
N MET A 26 -8.89 -5.35 -0.28
CA MET A 26 -7.61 -5.62 0.37
C MET A 26 -6.97 -4.33 0.89
N ASN A 27 -6.86 -4.22 2.22
CA ASN A 27 -6.18 -3.09 2.84
C ASN A 27 -4.64 -3.22 2.81
N LEU A 28 -3.96 -2.07 2.91
CA LEU A 28 -2.50 -1.98 2.84
C LEU A 28 -1.79 -2.77 3.96
N LEU A 29 -2.33 -2.77 5.18
CA LEU A 29 -1.75 -3.50 6.30
C LEU A 29 -1.67 -5.00 6.01
N PHE A 30 -2.75 -5.57 5.47
CA PHE A 30 -2.77 -6.96 5.05
C PHE A 30 -1.76 -7.21 3.91
N TYR A 31 -1.78 -6.37 2.87
CA TYR A 31 -0.89 -6.50 1.72
C TYR A 31 0.59 -6.51 2.11
N VAL A 32 1.03 -5.51 2.87
CA VAL A 32 2.43 -5.36 3.31
C VAL A 32 2.89 -6.57 4.14
N ARG A 33 2.02 -7.10 5.00
CA ARG A 33 2.38 -8.22 5.89
C ARG A 33 2.31 -9.58 5.21
N LYS A 34 1.30 -9.82 4.38
CA LYS A 34 0.96 -11.15 3.85
C LYS A 34 1.43 -11.37 2.42
N VAL A 35 1.41 -10.34 1.59
CA VAL A 35 1.86 -10.42 0.19
C VAL A 35 3.34 -10.03 0.09
N LEU A 36 3.74 -8.92 0.70
CA LEU A 36 5.14 -8.45 0.66
C LEU A 36 6.02 -9.02 1.78
N HIS A 37 5.44 -9.77 2.73
CA HIS A 37 6.13 -10.36 3.88
C HIS A 37 6.93 -9.38 4.77
N LEU A 38 6.57 -8.09 4.75
CA LEU A 38 7.15 -7.07 5.63
C LEU A 38 6.35 -7.02 6.94
N THR A 39 6.80 -7.79 7.93
CA THR A 39 6.02 -8.04 9.16
C THR A 39 6.19 -6.97 10.24
N GLY A 40 6.95 -5.90 9.98
CA GLY A 40 7.23 -4.80 10.89
C GLY A 40 5.98 -4.01 11.31
N THR A 41 5.17 -3.57 10.35
CA THR A 41 3.87 -2.92 10.60
C THR A 41 2.88 -3.92 11.21
N LYS A 42 2.18 -3.57 12.30
CA LYS A 42 1.42 -4.54 13.11
C LYS A 42 -0.09 -4.32 13.03
N TYR A 43 -0.86 -5.41 13.14
CA TYR A 43 -2.29 -5.34 13.41
C TYR A 43 -2.54 -5.39 14.91
N SER A 44 -3.42 -4.52 15.42
CA SER A 44 -3.82 -4.53 16.83
C SER A 44 -5.31 -4.24 17.01
N CYS A 45 -5.81 -3.06 16.63
CA CYS A 45 -7.22 -2.70 16.89
C CYS A 45 -8.15 -2.72 15.68
N GLY A 46 -7.64 -2.66 14.44
CA GLY A 46 -8.45 -2.59 13.21
C GLY A 46 -9.25 -1.29 12.99
N GLY A 47 -9.43 -0.45 14.02
CA GLY A 47 -10.19 0.81 13.95
C GLY A 47 -9.34 2.09 13.98
N GLY A 48 -8.02 2.00 13.83
CA GLY A 48 -7.12 3.15 13.74
C GLY A 48 -6.70 3.80 15.07
N GLY A 49 -7.35 3.49 16.20
CA GLY A 49 -7.07 4.16 17.48
C GLY A 49 -5.72 3.87 18.16
N CYS A 50 -5.00 2.81 17.77
CA CYS A 50 -3.76 2.40 18.46
C CYS A 50 -2.45 2.83 17.77
N GLY A 51 -2.48 3.21 16.48
CA GLY A 51 -1.28 3.55 15.73
C GLY A 51 -0.28 2.41 15.46
N ALA A 52 -0.57 1.15 15.82
CA ALA A 52 0.35 0.02 15.61
C ALA A 52 0.64 -0.26 14.12
N CYS A 53 -0.24 0.19 13.22
CA CYS A 53 -0.12 0.06 11.78
C CYS A 53 0.29 1.35 11.05
N THR A 54 0.81 2.36 11.76
CA THR A 54 1.20 3.64 11.15
C THR A 54 2.30 3.46 10.10
N VAL A 55 2.16 4.16 8.97
CA VAL A 55 3.11 4.19 7.86
C VAL A 55 3.20 5.61 7.29
N MET A 56 4.28 5.91 6.57
CA MET A 56 4.44 7.15 5.82
C MET A 56 3.96 6.97 4.37
N ILE A 57 3.19 7.92 3.87
CA ILE A 57 2.80 8.00 2.45
C ILE A 57 3.43 9.27 1.87
N SER A 58 4.03 9.15 0.69
CA SER A 58 4.62 10.26 -0.06
C SER A 58 3.95 10.36 -1.42
N ARG A 59 3.67 11.58 -1.88
CA ARG A 59 3.03 11.82 -3.18
C ARG A 59 3.65 13.04 -3.84
N TYR A 60 4.18 12.86 -5.04
CA TYR A 60 4.58 14.00 -5.85
C TYR A 60 3.35 14.74 -6.39
N ASN A 61 3.25 16.04 -6.10
CA ASN A 61 2.28 16.94 -6.70
C ASN A 61 2.90 17.57 -7.97
N PRO A 62 2.34 17.30 -9.16
CA PRO A 62 2.91 17.77 -10.42
C PRO A 62 2.79 19.28 -10.64
N GLU A 63 1.80 19.94 -10.04
CA GLU A 63 1.58 21.39 -10.20
C GLU A 63 2.57 22.20 -9.36
N SER A 64 2.71 21.84 -8.09
CA SER A 64 3.59 22.53 -7.16
C SER A 64 5.04 22.03 -7.20
N LYS A 65 5.30 20.93 -7.91
CA LYS A 65 6.61 20.25 -8.02
C LYS A 65 7.21 19.88 -6.66
N LYS A 66 6.38 19.43 -5.73
CA LYS A 66 6.77 19.03 -4.36
C LYS A 66 6.35 17.61 -4.07
N ILE A 67 7.02 16.99 -3.10
CA ILE A 67 6.62 15.74 -2.45
C ILE A 67 5.83 16.08 -1.19
#